data_AF-A0A369K9G6-F1
#
_entry.id   AF-A0A369K9G6-F1
#
_cell.length_a   1.000
_cell.length_b   1.000
_cell.length_c   1.000
_cell.angle_alpha   90.00
_cell.angle_beta   90.00
_cell.angle_gamma   90.00
#
_symmetry.space_group_name_H-M   'P 1'
#
loop_
_entity.id
_entity.type
_entity.pdbx_description
1 polymer ?
#
loop_
_entity_poly.entity_id
_entity_poly.type
_entity_poly.pdbx_seq_one_letter_code
_entity_poly.pdbx_strand_id
1 'polypeptide(L)'
;MSSKPSRWPPHLQYIQSSVFHPSVPSEACLEIRGGSSAGSPRHQHRPAVAILPISSSSHPANGQHGLFATRKIPPKTHILDYIGEIHCDDRPHSDYDLSLYRFQNGINVGIDASAMGNEARFINDYRGIMDKPNAIFSDVRTPSGGMRMSIWSAGLEIKKGEEIVVSYGKGWWKARFHCSS
;
A
#
# COMPACT_ATOMS: atom_id res chain seq x y z
N MET A 1 -18.62 -5.42 -11.73
CA MET A 1 -17.40 -4.66 -12.09
C MET A 1 -17.16 -3.62 -11.00
N SER A 2 -16.02 -3.63 -10.31
CA SER A 2 -15.74 -2.55 -9.36
C SER A 2 -15.32 -1.32 -10.15
N SER A 3 -16.08 -0.24 -10.03
CA SER A 3 -15.77 1.02 -10.69
C SER A 3 -14.50 1.63 -10.07
N LYS A 4 -13.63 2.21 -10.90
CA LYS A 4 -12.52 3.06 -10.46
C LYS A 4 -12.97 4.05 -9.37
N PRO A 5 -12.19 4.27 -8.29
CA PRO A 5 -12.55 5.23 -7.26
C PRO A 5 -12.61 6.66 -7.83
N SER A 6 -13.39 7.52 -7.18
CA SER A 6 -13.39 8.94 -7.50
C SER A 6 -11.98 9.51 -7.30
N ARG A 7 -11.60 10.46 -8.16
CA ARG A 7 -10.29 11.15 -8.13
C ARG A 7 -9.07 10.25 -8.35
N TRP A 8 -9.26 9.06 -8.93
CA TRP A 8 -8.14 8.29 -9.47
C TRP A 8 -7.48 9.02 -10.66
N PRO A 9 -6.16 9.28 -10.63
CA PRO A 9 -5.45 9.96 -11.70
C PRO A 9 -5.59 9.23 -13.04
N PRO A 10 -5.84 9.95 -14.15
CA PRO A 10 -6.15 9.32 -15.45
C PRO A 10 -4.96 8.56 -16.06
N HIS A 11 -3.74 8.92 -15.70
CA HIS A 11 -2.51 8.29 -16.21
C HIS A 11 -2.13 6.99 -15.48
N LEU A 12 -2.85 6.64 -14.39
CA LEU A 12 -2.55 5.45 -13.60
C LEU A 12 -3.55 4.33 -13.89
N GLN A 13 -3.05 3.10 -13.97
CA GLN A 13 -3.90 1.93 -14.12
C GLN A 13 -4.50 1.51 -12.77
N TYR A 14 -5.82 1.53 -12.66
CA TYR A 14 -6.50 0.95 -11.49
C TYR A 14 -6.58 -0.57 -11.64
N ILE A 15 -6.06 -1.30 -10.66
CA ILE A 15 -6.07 -2.76 -10.60
C ILE A 15 -6.79 -3.24 -9.34
N GLN A 16 -7.25 -4.49 -9.36
CA GLN A 16 -7.93 -5.13 -8.22
C GLN A 16 -7.13 -6.29 -7.60
N SER A 17 -5.99 -6.60 -8.21
CA SER A 17 -5.01 -7.59 -7.76
C SER A 17 -3.67 -7.23 -8.38
N SER A 18 -2.59 -7.48 -7.65
CA SER A 18 -1.23 -7.23 -8.15
C SER A 18 -0.95 -7.96 -9.46
N VAL A 19 -0.13 -7.35 -10.29
CA VAL A 19 0.37 -7.90 -11.57
C VAL A 19 1.82 -8.31 -11.37
N PHE A 20 2.27 -9.41 -11.96
CA PHE A 20 3.65 -9.85 -11.82
C PHE A 20 4.48 -9.39 -13.00
N HIS A 21 5.62 -8.75 -12.72
CA HIS A 21 6.64 -8.40 -13.70
C HIS A 21 7.45 -9.65 -14.11
N PRO A 22 7.96 -9.73 -15.36
CA PRO A 22 8.79 -10.85 -15.81
C PRO A 22 10.07 -11.10 -15.00
N SER A 23 10.53 -10.10 -14.22
CA SER A 23 11.68 -10.26 -13.31
C SER A 23 11.44 -11.28 -12.20
N VAL A 24 10.19 -11.63 -11.90
CA VAL A 24 9.84 -12.52 -10.79
C VAL A 24 9.95 -13.98 -11.24
N PRO A 25 10.88 -14.78 -10.70
CA PRO A 25 11.01 -16.18 -11.07
C PRO A 25 9.74 -16.99 -10.74
N SER A 26 9.52 -18.10 -11.44
CA SER A 26 8.30 -18.91 -11.30
C SER A 26 8.10 -19.44 -9.87
N GLU A 27 9.19 -19.85 -9.21
CA GLU A 27 9.18 -20.28 -7.79
C GLU A 27 8.72 -19.17 -6.84
N ALA A 28 9.22 -17.94 -7.03
CA ALA A 28 8.79 -16.79 -6.24
C ALA A 28 7.33 -16.42 -6.56
N CYS A 29 6.91 -16.51 -7.84
CA CYS A 29 5.52 -16.31 -8.23
C CYS A 29 4.56 -17.26 -7.49
N LEU A 30 4.93 -18.54 -7.37
CA LEU A 30 4.11 -19.55 -6.68
C LEU A 30 4.03 -19.26 -5.18
N GLU A 31 5.16 -18.93 -4.54
CA GLU A 31 5.20 -18.60 -3.10
C GLU A 31 4.37 -17.35 -2.79
N ILE A 32 4.50 -16.29 -3.59
CA ILE A 32 3.79 -15.03 -3.37
C ILE A 32 2.29 -15.18 -3.65
N ARG A 33 1.88 -15.93 -4.68
CA ARG A 33 0.45 -16.18 -4.94
C ARG A 33 -0.16 -17.14 -3.91
N GLY A 34 0.62 -18.10 -3.43
CA GLY A 34 0.13 -19.26 -2.72
C GLY A 34 -0.60 -20.24 -3.63
N GLY A 35 -1.22 -21.24 -3.01
CA GLY A 35 -2.02 -22.26 -3.68
C GLY A 35 -3.36 -21.75 -4.23
N SER A 36 -3.98 -22.56 -5.08
CA SER A 36 -5.33 -22.33 -5.60
C SER A 36 -6.38 -22.76 -4.57
N SER A 37 -6.47 -22.09 -3.41
CA SER A 37 -7.64 -22.31 -2.55
C SER A 37 -8.81 -21.51 -3.11
N ALA A 38 -9.87 -22.23 -3.51
CA ALA A 38 -11.15 -21.67 -3.94
C ALA A 38 -11.57 -20.50 -3.05
N GLY A 39 -11.99 -19.41 -3.70
CA GLY A 39 -12.05 -18.07 -3.13
C GLY A 39 -12.66 -18.00 -1.74
N SER A 40 -11.92 -17.39 -0.81
CA SER A 40 -12.58 -16.62 0.23
C SER A 40 -13.53 -15.65 -0.47
N PRO A 41 -14.81 -15.54 -0.08
CA PRO A 41 -15.70 -14.58 -0.69
C PRO A 41 -15.02 -13.22 -0.57
N ARG A 42 -14.65 -12.64 -1.73
CA ARG A 42 -14.28 -11.23 -1.82
C ARG A 42 -15.53 -10.50 -1.38
N HIS A 43 -15.67 -10.24 -0.08
CA HIS A 43 -16.71 -9.38 0.42
C HIS A 43 -16.57 -8.08 -0.37
N GLN A 44 -17.53 -7.83 -1.26
CA GLN A 44 -17.58 -6.71 -2.20
C GLN A 44 -17.81 -5.38 -1.46
N HIS A 45 -17.39 -5.29 -0.20
CA HIS A 45 -17.41 -4.04 0.51
C HIS A 45 -16.27 -3.20 -0.04
N ARG A 46 -16.66 -2.13 -0.74
CA ARG A 46 -15.73 -1.05 -1.06
C ARG A 46 -14.98 -0.69 0.22
N PRO A 47 -13.64 -0.56 0.16
CA PRO A 47 -12.88 -0.18 1.33
C PRO A 47 -13.44 1.13 1.89
N ALA A 48 -13.38 1.29 3.22
CA ALA A 48 -13.93 2.42 3.93
C ALA A 48 -13.07 3.69 3.76
N VAL A 49 -12.66 3.98 2.52
CA VAL A 49 -11.64 4.97 2.19
C VAL A 49 -12.05 5.82 0.98
N ALA A 50 -11.49 7.02 0.88
CA ALA A 50 -11.62 7.92 -0.25
C ALA A 50 -10.28 8.62 -0.51
N ILE A 51 -10.05 8.96 -1.79
CA ILE A 51 -8.89 9.75 -2.21
C ILE A 51 -9.31 11.22 -2.18
N LEU A 52 -8.66 12.05 -1.37
CA LEU A 52 -8.95 13.48 -1.29
C LEU A 52 -7.68 14.30 -1.62
N PRO A 53 -7.81 15.46 -2.29
CA PRO A 53 -6.69 16.36 -2.49
C PRO A 53 -6.25 16.97 -1.15
N ILE A 54 -4.96 17.24 -1.02
CA ILE A 54 -4.37 17.89 0.14
C ILE A 54 -4.00 19.32 -0.26
N SER A 55 -4.65 20.29 0.37
CA SER A 55 -4.45 21.72 0.10
C SER A 55 -3.90 22.51 1.28
N SER A 56 -3.68 21.86 2.43
CA SER A 56 -3.10 22.53 3.59
C SER A 56 -1.61 22.79 3.36
N SER A 57 -1.18 24.04 3.47
CA SER A 57 0.21 24.45 3.25
C SER A 57 1.19 23.87 4.27
N SER A 58 0.73 23.50 5.46
CA SER A 58 1.55 22.85 6.48
C SER A 58 1.70 21.34 6.26
N HIS A 59 0.94 20.76 5.33
CA HIS A 59 0.97 19.32 5.10
C HIS A 59 2.17 18.94 4.22
N PRO A 60 2.96 17.91 4.58
CA PRO A 60 4.13 17.50 3.79
C PRO A 60 3.79 17.12 2.34
N ALA A 61 2.62 16.53 2.12
CA ALA A 61 2.06 16.19 0.81
C ALA A 61 1.15 17.29 0.21
N ASN A 62 1.36 18.57 0.54
CA ASN A 62 0.59 19.68 -0.04
C ASN A 62 0.64 19.66 -1.59
N GLY A 63 -0.52 19.80 -2.23
CA GLY A 63 -0.68 19.71 -3.68
C GLY A 63 -0.81 18.29 -4.21
N GLN A 64 -0.67 17.27 -3.36
CA GLN A 64 -0.89 15.87 -3.70
C GLN A 64 -2.26 15.38 -3.20
N HIS A 65 -2.39 14.06 -3.01
CA HIS A 65 -3.59 13.42 -2.49
C HIS A 65 -3.27 12.58 -1.26
N GLY A 66 -4.27 12.38 -0.42
CA GLY A 66 -4.20 11.48 0.74
C GLY A 66 -5.34 10.47 0.72
N LEU A 67 -5.19 9.45 1.56
CA LEU A 67 -6.17 8.40 1.79
C LEU A 67 -6.96 8.70 3.07
N PHE A 68 -8.28 8.84 2.99
CA PHE A 68 -9.11 9.28 4.11
C PHE A 68 -10.21 8.28 4.45
N ALA A 69 -10.50 8.10 5.74
CA ALA A 69 -11.56 7.21 6.19
C ALA A 69 -12.97 7.77 5.85
N THR A 70 -13.82 6.99 5.19
CA THR A 70 -15.20 7.41 4.85
C THR A 70 -16.21 7.13 5.95
N ARG A 71 -15.83 6.30 6.92
CA ARG A 71 -16.56 5.97 8.16
C ARG A 71 -15.55 5.62 9.25
N LYS A 72 -16.01 5.52 10.49
CA LYS A 72 -15.19 5.03 11.61
C LYS A 72 -14.62 3.64 11.28
N ILE A 73 -13.31 3.47 11.50
CA ILE A 73 -12.59 2.19 11.36
C ILE A 73 -12.18 1.76 12.78
N PRO A 74 -12.65 0.60 13.28
CA PRO A 74 -12.26 0.11 14.60
C PRO A 74 -10.75 -0.20 14.66
N PRO A 75 -10.14 -0.24 15.86
CA PRO A 75 -8.75 -0.66 16.02
C PRO A 75 -8.48 -2.04 15.41
N LYS A 76 -7.23 -2.30 14.98
CA LYS A 76 -6.76 -3.61 14.51
C LYS A 76 -7.65 -4.22 13.39
N THR A 77 -8.22 -3.36 12.56
CA THR A 77 -9.10 -3.74 11.45
C THR A 77 -8.37 -3.60 10.12
N HIS A 78 -8.50 -4.63 9.26
CA HIS A 78 -8.01 -4.59 7.88
C HIS A 78 -8.71 -3.48 7.11
N ILE A 79 -7.92 -2.62 6.46
CA ILE A 79 -8.44 -1.49 5.68
C ILE A 79 -8.45 -1.86 4.20
N LEU A 80 -7.29 -2.22 3.65
CA LEU A 80 -7.10 -2.67 2.26
C LEU A 80 -5.70 -3.26 2.06
N ASP A 81 -5.50 -4.00 0.97
CA ASP A 81 -4.18 -4.49 0.56
C ASP A 81 -3.45 -3.43 -0.29
N TYR A 82 -2.15 -3.26 -0.07
CA TYR A 82 -1.28 -2.46 -0.94
C TYR A 82 -0.90 -3.29 -2.15
N ILE A 83 -1.37 -2.89 -3.34
CA ILE A 83 -1.17 -3.63 -4.58
C ILE A 83 -0.57 -2.73 -5.65
N GLY A 84 0.19 -3.37 -6.55
CA GLY A 84 0.93 -2.75 -7.63
C GLY A 84 1.51 -3.82 -8.55
N GLU A 85 2.60 -3.50 -9.22
CA GLU A 85 3.42 -4.48 -9.92
C GLU A 85 4.35 -5.19 -8.94
N ILE A 86 4.30 -6.52 -8.87
CA ILE A 86 5.25 -7.34 -8.11
C ILE A 86 6.49 -7.56 -8.98
N HIS A 87 7.66 -7.23 -8.46
CA HIS A 87 8.94 -7.33 -9.18
C HIS A 87 10.07 -7.84 -8.28
N CYS A 88 11.19 -8.19 -8.92
CA CYS A 88 12.46 -8.51 -8.26
C CYS A 88 13.60 -7.58 -8.72
N ASP A 89 13.29 -6.56 -9.53
CA ASP A 89 14.26 -5.57 -10.00
C ASP A 89 14.49 -4.47 -8.96
N ASP A 90 15.64 -3.80 -9.04
CA ASP A 90 15.88 -2.57 -8.27
C ASP A 90 15.06 -1.41 -8.87
N ARG A 91 14.28 -0.72 -8.03
CA ARG A 91 13.47 0.46 -8.40
C ARG A 91 13.91 1.72 -7.62
N PRO A 92 15.18 2.17 -7.72
CA PRO A 92 15.72 3.24 -6.87
C PRO A 92 15.03 4.59 -7.03
N HIS A 93 14.29 4.78 -8.14
CA HIS A 93 13.57 6.01 -8.45
C HIS A 93 12.07 5.95 -8.12
N SER A 94 11.56 4.82 -7.62
CA SER A 94 10.15 4.72 -7.22
C SER A 94 9.97 5.17 -5.76
N ASP A 95 9.11 6.17 -5.56
CA ASP A 95 8.58 6.53 -4.24
C ASP A 95 7.49 5.54 -3.76
N TYR A 96 7.06 4.62 -4.63
CA TYR A 96 5.93 3.72 -4.44
C TYR A 96 6.32 2.23 -4.37
N ASP A 97 7.62 1.92 -4.27
CA ASP A 97 8.12 0.56 -4.12
C ASP A 97 8.22 0.16 -2.63
N LEU A 98 7.48 -0.89 -2.26
CA LEU A 98 7.52 -1.50 -0.93
C LEU A 98 8.09 -2.92 -1.00
N SER A 99 9.08 -3.22 -0.17
CA SER A 99 9.56 -4.59 0.02
C SER A 99 8.47 -5.45 0.65
N LEU A 100 8.13 -6.56 -0.01
CA LEU A 100 7.15 -7.54 0.44
C LEU A 100 7.83 -8.72 1.14
N TYR A 101 8.85 -9.29 0.52
CA TYR A 101 9.49 -10.50 1.01
C TYR A 101 10.91 -10.65 0.50
N ARG A 102 11.80 -11.16 1.36
CA ARG A 102 13.18 -11.48 1.00
C ARG A 102 13.43 -12.98 1.19
N PHE A 103 13.73 -13.65 0.09
CA PHE A 103 14.11 -15.05 0.08
C PHE A 103 15.54 -15.24 0.62
N GLN A 104 15.81 -16.43 1.14
CA GLN A 104 17.14 -16.79 1.67
C GLN A 104 18.23 -16.78 0.60
N ASN A 105 17.87 -17.04 -0.66
CA ASN A 105 18.78 -16.98 -1.80
C ASN A 105 19.10 -15.55 -2.27
N GLY A 106 18.63 -14.53 -1.53
CA GLY A 106 18.92 -13.12 -1.80
C GLY A 106 17.89 -12.41 -2.68
N ILE A 107 16.95 -13.14 -3.31
CA ILE A 107 15.87 -12.54 -4.09
C ILE A 107 15.02 -11.66 -3.17
N ASN A 108 14.83 -10.39 -3.55
CA ASN A 108 13.95 -9.46 -2.88
C ASN A 108 12.74 -9.18 -3.78
N VAL A 109 11.55 -9.38 -3.25
CA VAL A 109 10.29 -9.11 -3.93
C VAL A 109 9.74 -7.77 -3.44
N GLY A 110 9.51 -6.85 -4.38
CA GLY A 110 8.87 -5.56 -4.16
C GLY A 110 7.44 -5.52 -4.70
N ILE A 111 6.69 -4.50 -4.29
CA ILE A 111 5.41 -4.09 -4.86
C ILE A 111 5.55 -2.62 -5.24
N ASP A 112 5.60 -2.32 -6.53
CA ASP A 112 5.67 -0.95 -7.04
C ASP A 112 4.30 -0.46 -7.50
N ALA A 113 3.80 0.58 -6.84
CA ALA A 113 2.53 1.24 -7.19
C ALA A 113 2.70 2.55 -7.99
N SER A 114 3.86 2.73 -8.63
CA SER A 114 4.20 3.93 -9.42
C SER A 114 3.26 4.16 -10.60
N ALA A 115 3.04 3.12 -11.43
CA ALA A 115 2.23 3.18 -12.65
C ALA A 115 0.83 2.55 -12.51
N MET A 116 0.64 1.71 -11.51
CA MET A 116 -0.62 0.98 -11.28
C MET A 116 -0.90 0.78 -9.80
N GLY A 117 -2.14 0.49 -9.43
CA GLY A 117 -2.45 0.10 -8.06
C GLY A 117 -3.92 0.24 -7.72
N ASN A 118 -4.19 0.34 -6.42
CA ASN A 118 -5.49 0.71 -5.86
C ASN A 118 -5.35 1.95 -4.95
N GLU A 119 -6.41 2.26 -4.20
CA GLU A 119 -6.47 3.40 -3.27
C GLU A 119 -5.28 3.45 -2.28
N ALA A 120 -4.67 2.30 -1.94
CA ALA A 120 -3.59 2.21 -0.97
C ALA A 120 -2.35 3.03 -1.34
N ARG A 121 -2.13 3.28 -2.64
CA ARG A 121 -0.99 4.07 -3.12
C ARG A 121 -1.01 5.53 -2.66
N PHE A 122 -2.14 6.03 -2.15
CA PHE A 122 -2.29 7.40 -1.65
C PHE A 122 -2.10 7.52 -0.14
N ILE A 123 -1.65 6.45 0.53
CA ILE A 123 -1.34 6.51 1.95
C ILE A 123 -0.05 7.31 2.16
N ASN A 124 -0.07 8.26 3.10
CA ASN A 124 1.07 9.13 3.40
C ASN A 124 1.84 8.67 4.66
N ASP A 125 3.08 9.16 4.81
CA ASP A 125 3.82 9.02 6.07
C ASP A 125 3.25 9.96 7.13
N TYR A 126 3.12 9.48 8.36
CA TYR A 126 2.52 10.24 9.45
C TYR A 126 3.30 11.50 9.86
N ARG A 127 4.62 11.57 9.58
CA ARG A 127 5.46 12.68 10.07
C ARG A 127 5.05 14.00 9.43
N GLY A 128 4.76 14.98 10.27
CA GLY A 128 4.25 16.30 9.83
C GLY A 128 2.74 16.36 9.63
N ILE A 129 2.03 15.24 9.83
CA ILE A 129 0.56 15.13 9.79
C ILE A 129 0.03 14.83 11.19
N MET A 130 0.65 13.88 11.88
CA MET A 130 0.24 13.36 13.19
C MET A 130 1.46 13.03 14.06
N ASP A 131 1.26 12.91 15.38
CA ASP A 131 2.33 12.50 16.30
C ASP A 131 2.75 11.03 16.13
N LYS A 132 1.79 10.17 15.73
CA LYS A 132 1.96 8.73 15.54
C LYS A 132 1.13 8.25 14.37
N PRO A 133 1.56 7.19 13.66
CA PRO A 133 0.75 6.60 12.61
C PRO A 133 -0.52 5.97 13.19
N ASN A 134 -1.64 6.13 12.49
CA ASN A 134 -2.93 5.52 12.85
C ASN A 134 -3.21 4.22 12.09
N ALA A 135 -2.35 3.86 11.13
CA ALA A 135 -2.34 2.57 10.43
C ALA A 135 -0.93 2.00 10.34
N ILE A 136 -0.83 0.71 10.02
CA ILE A 136 0.42 -0.03 9.85
C ILE A 136 0.40 -0.86 8.57
N PHE A 137 1.57 -1.00 7.97
CA PHE A 137 1.84 -2.08 7.02
C PHE A 137 2.04 -3.40 7.77
N SER A 138 1.47 -4.47 7.25
CA SER A 138 1.67 -5.84 7.73
C SER A 138 1.82 -6.76 6.53
N ASP A 139 2.93 -7.50 6.48
CA ASP A 139 2.99 -8.72 5.69
C ASP A 139 2.00 -9.74 6.27
N VAL A 140 1.12 -10.28 5.42
CA VAL A 140 0.11 -11.25 5.82
C VAL A 140 0.21 -12.46 4.91
N ARG A 141 0.28 -13.65 5.52
CA ARG A 141 0.09 -14.90 4.79
C ARG A 141 -1.41 -15.19 4.68
N THR A 142 -1.89 -15.35 3.46
CA THR A 142 -3.28 -15.67 3.17
C THR A 142 -3.59 -17.12 3.58
N PRO A 143 -4.87 -17.51 3.72
CA PRO A 143 -5.24 -18.91 3.91
C PRO A 143 -4.76 -19.83 2.78
N SER A 144 -4.56 -19.26 1.58
CA SER A 144 -3.99 -19.96 0.42
C SER A 144 -2.47 -20.17 0.52
N GLY A 145 -1.83 -19.66 1.57
CA GLY A 145 -0.38 -19.67 1.74
C GLY A 145 0.34 -18.55 0.97
N GLY A 146 -0.37 -17.69 0.25
CA GLY A 146 0.22 -16.56 -0.48
C GLY A 146 0.59 -15.40 0.43
N MET A 147 1.38 -14.46 -0.08
CA MET A 147 1.86 -13.31 0.68
C MET A 147 1.26 -12.02 0.16
N ARG A 148 0.90 -11.10 1.07
CA ARG A 148 0.38 -9.78 0.73
C ARG A 148 0.91 -8.72 1.68
N MET A 149 1.02 -7.50 1.17
CA MET A 149 1.18 -6.32 1.99
C MET A 149 -0.20 -5.74 2.28
N SER A 150 -0.60 -5.73 3.54
CA SER A 150 -1.91 -5.24 3.98
C SER A 150 -1.77 -4.01 4.87
N ILE A 151 -2.75 -3.11 4.80
CA ILE A 151 -2.85 -1.94 5.67
C ILE A 151 -3.91 -2.22 6.73
N TRP A 152 -3.52 -2.07 7.99
CA TRP A 152 -4.39 -2.28 9.15
C TRP A 152 -4.43 -1.01 10.00
N SER A 153 -5.58 -0.69 10.56
CA SER A 153 -5.67 0.33 11.61
C SER A 153 -4.86 -0.10 12.84
N ALA A 154 -4.23 0.87 13.49
CA ALA A 154 -3.37 0.65 14.63
C ALA A 154 -4.18 0.33 15.91
N GLY A 155 -3.61 0.61 17.08
CA GLY A 155 -4.21 0.31 18.38
C GLY A 155 -5.43 1.17 18.76
N LEU A 156 -5.70 2.23 18.02
CA LEU A 156 -6.84 3.13 18.22
C LEU A 156 -7.73 3.16 16.97
N GLU A 157 -8.96 3.63 17.15
CA GLU A 157 -9.88 3.83 16.04
C GLU A 157 -9.44 4.99 15.14
N ILE A 158 -9.77 4.89 13.85
CA ILE A 158 -9.67 5.99 12.89
C ILE A 158 -11.06 6.57 12.70
N LYS A 159 -11.24 7.85 12.98
CA LYS A 159 -12.54 8.51 12.84
C LYS A 159 -12.85 8.79 11.37
N LYS A 160 -14.14 8.93 11.06
CA LYS A 160 -14.57 9.39 9.74
C LYS A 160 -13.91 10.74 9.41
N GLY A 161 -13.32 10.85 8.23
CA GLY A 161 -12.67 12.05 7.74
C GLY A 161 -11.22 12.21 8.16
N GLU A 162 -10.69 11.35 9.04
CA GLU A 162 -9.25 11.35 9.34
C GLU A 162 -8.46 10.78 8.17
N GLU A 163 -7.27 11.35 7.94
CA GLU A 163 -6.30 10.80 7.03
C GLU A 163 -5.72 9.51 7.61
N ILE A 164 -5.59 8.50 6.78
CA ILE A 164 -4.97 7.22 7.11
C ILE A 164 -3.50 7.37 6.76
N VAL A 165 -2.64 7.25 7.77
CA VAL A 165 -1.19 7.45 7.64
C VAL A 165 -0.43 6.32 8.31
N VAL A 166 0.70 5.97 7.70
CA VAL A 166 1.60 4.89 8.13
C VAL A 166 2.98 5.45 8.43
N SER A 167 3.89 4.61 8.91
CA SER A 167 5.32 4.91 8.87
C SER A 167 5.94 4.24 7.65
N TYR A 168 6.53 5.01 6.74
CA TYR A 168 7.33 4.49 5.62
C TYR A 168 8.62 3.80 6.08
N GLY A 169 9.01 4.02 7.33
CA GLY A 169 10.16 3.37 7.95
C GLY A 169 11.46 4.15 7.79
N LYS A 170 12.43 3.87 8.66
CA LYS A 170 13.68 4.65 8.76
C LYS A 170 14.55 4.54 7.50
N GLY A 171 14.52 3.39 6.81
CA GLY A 171 15.31 3.16 5.59
C GLY A 171 14.88 4.08 4.44
N TRP A 172 13.56 4.22 4.24
CA TRP A 172 12.98 5.08 3.20
C TRP A 172 13.41 6.56 3.37
N TRP A 173 13.37 7.05 4.62
CA TRP A 173 13.79 8.42 4.94
C TRP A 173 15.30 8.64 4.82
N LYS A 174 16.12 7.66 5.25
CA LYS A 174 17.58 7.76 5.11
C LYS A 174 18.02 7.91 3.66
N ALA A 175 17.37 7.23 2.72
CA ALA A 175 17.70 7.32 1.29
C ALA A 175 17.45 8.73 0.71
N ARG A 176 16.50 9.50 1.26
CA ARG A 176 16.11 10.82 0.75
C ARG A 176 16.81 11.98 1.46
N PHE A 177 17.23 11.78 2.72
CA PHE A 177 17.99 12.81 3.46
C PHE A 177 19.51 12.79 3.21
N HIS A 178 20.08 11.71 2.64
CA HIS A 178 21.52 11.64 2.32
C HIS A 178 21.90 12.14 0.92
N CYS A 179 20.97 12.72 0.15
CA CYS A 179 21.28 13.39 -1.11
C CYS A 179 21.46 14.91 -0.94
N SER A 180 21.70 15.37 0.29
CA SER A 180 21.91 16.77 0.65
C SER A 180 23.24 16.93 1.37
N SER A 181 24.35 16.65 0.69
CA SER A 181 25.71 16.93 1.14
C SER A 181 26.52 17.46 -0.03
#